data_AF-A0A953QC72-F1
#
_entry.id   AF-A0A953QC72-F1
#
_cell.length_a   1.000
_cell.length_b   1.000
_cell.length_c   1.000
_cell.angle_alpha   90.00
_cell.angle_beta   90.00
_cell.angle_gamma   90.00
#
_symmetry.space_group_name_H-M   'P 1'
#
loop_
_entity.id
_entity.type
_entity.pdbx_description
1 polymer ?
#
loop_
_entity_poly.entity_id
_entity_poly.type
_entity_poly.pdbx_seq_one_letter_code
_entity_poly.pdbx_strand_id
1 'polypeptide(L)' 'MLGLLFTLAGALSAQTAQTGPAVGDSVPGFELIDQNGTAQTPKSLMGPNGLMLVFFRSADW' A
#
# COMPACT_ATOMS: atom_id res chain seq x y z
N MET A 1 -41.44 26.36 -23.13
CA MET A 1 -41.13 25.50 -21.97
C MET A 1 -40.65 24.16 -22.51
N LEU A 2 -39.34 23.96 -22.63
CA LEU A 2 -38.75 22.78 -23.28
C LEU A 2 -37.48 22.34 -22.54
N GLY A 3 -37.51 21.13 -22.00
CA GLY A 3 -36.42 20.15 -22.06
C GLY A 3 -35.18 20.39 -21.21
N LEU A 4 -35.20 19.84 -20.00
CA LEU A 4 -34.05 19.56 -19.13
C LEU A 4 -33.13 18.49 -19.75
N LEU A 5 -31.81 18.65 -19.70
CA LEU A 5 -30.85 17.52 -19.73
C LEU A 5 -29.52 17.94 -19.09
N PHE A 6 -29.40 17.75 -17.78
CA PHE A 6 -28.11 17.74 -17.08
C PHE A 6 -27.51 16.35 -17.24
N THR A 7 -26.50 16.18 -18.09
CA THR A 7 -25.74 14.93 -18.17
C THR A 7 -24.71 14.90 -17.04
N LEU A 8 -24.99 14.12 -15.99
CA LEU A 8 -24.04 13.78 -14.94
C LEU A 8 -23.09 12.69 -15.46
N ALA A 9 -22.01 13.10 -16.13
CA ALA A 9 -20.90 12.20 -16.43
C ALA A 9 -19.91 12.23 -15.25
N GLY A 10 -20.25 11.53 -14.17
CA GLY A 10 -19.31 11.28 -13.07
C GLY A 10 -18.25 10.29 -13.54
N ALA A 11 -17.09 10.79 -13.97
CA ALA A 11 -15.94 9.93 -14.25
C ALA A 11 -15.51 9.24 -12.94
N LEU A 12 -15.70 7.92 -12.85
CA LEU A 12 -14.98 7.10 -11.88
C LEU A 12 -13.50 7.20 -12.24
N SER A 13 -12.80 8.16 -11.64
CA SER A 13 -11.34 8.14 -11.63
C SER A 13 -10.92 6.95 -10.79
N ALA A 14 -10.37 5.91 -11.43
CA ALA A 14 -9.62 4.92 -10.71
C ALA A 14 -8.40 5.64 -10.10
N GLN A 15 -8.50 6.02 -8.81
CA GLN A 15 -7.35 6.51 -8.08
C GLN A 15 -6.33 5.37 -8.08
N THR A 16 -5.24 5.51 -8.85
CA THR A 16 -4.08 4.62 -8.73
C THR A 16 -3.62 4.70 -7.28
N ALA A 17 -3.81 3.62 -6.52
CA ALA A 17 -3.31 3.54 -5.16
C ALA A 17 -1.79 3.62 -5.22
N GLN A 18 -1.19 4.55 -4.49
CA GLN A 18 0.26 4.61 -4.33
C GLN A 18 0.69 3.39 -3.50
N THR A 19 1.46 2.49 -4.11
CA THR A 19 1.81 1.18 -3.53
C THR A 19 3.07 1.19 -2.68
N GLY A 20 3.72 2.35 -2.51
CA GLY A 20 4.90 2.49 -1.66
C GLY A 20 5.66 3.81 -1.84
N PRO A 21 6.81 3.94 -1.15
CA PRO A 21 7.75 5.05 -1.32
C PRO A 21 8.35 5.09 -2.74
N ALA A 22 8.90 6.24 -3.14
CA ALA A 22 9.61 6.35 -4.41
C ALA A 22 10.98 5.66 -4.34
N VAL A 23 11.56 5.37 -5.50
CA VAL A 23 12.94 4.84 -5.57
C VAL A 23 13.91 5.87 -4.99
N GLY A 24 14.73 5.44 -4.03
CA GLY A 24 15.69 6.29 -3.32
C GLY A 24 15.18 6.82 -1.98
N ASP A 25 13.86 6.75 -1.72
CA ASP A 25 13.31 7.07 -0.41
C ASP A 25 13.70 6.00 0.62
N SER A 26 13.84 6.44 1.87
CA SER A 26 14.02 5.51 2.98
C SER A 26 12.73 4.75 3.27
N VAL A 27 12.86 3.47 3.59
CA VAL A 27 11.72 2.65 4.05
C VAL A 27 11.18 3.23 5.37
N PRO A 28 9.85 3.43 5.50
CA PRO A 28 9.26 3.87 6.76
C PRO A 28 9.59 2.91 7.92
N GLY A 29 9.82 3.48 9.10
CA GLY A 29 10.03 2.68 10.31
C GLY A 29 8.79 1.87 10.67
N PHE A 30 8.97 0.63 11.08
CA PHE A 30 7.93 -0.21 11.66
C PHE A 30 8.49 -1.10 12.76
N GLU A 31 7.59 -1.54 13.64
CA GLU A 31 7.80 -2.60 14.60
C GLU A 31 6.57 -3.51 14.56
N LEU A 32 6.74 -4.72 14.05
CA LEU A 32 5.66 -5.68 13.82
C LEU A 32 5.99 -7.01 14.48
N ILE A 33 4.98 -7.68 15.02
CA ILE A 33 5.12 -9.02 15.60
C ILE A 33 5.01 -10.05 14.47
N ASP A 34 6.02 -10.90 14.34
CA ASP A 34 6.02 -12.00 13.37
C ASP A 34 5.19 -13.21 13.85
N GLN A 35 5.12 -14.26 13.02
CA GLN A 35 4.35 -15.47 13.33
C GLN A 35 4.87 -16.25 14.55
N ASN A 36 6.09 -15.96 15.01
CA ASN A 36 6.68 -16.58 16.19
C ASN A 36 6.56 -15.69 17.43
N GLY A 37 5.85 -14.56 17.35
CA GLY A 37 5.71 -13.62 18.44
C GLY A 37 6.92 -12.70 18.64
N THR A 38 7.86 -12.66 17.68
CA THR A 38 9.07 -11.84 17.78
C THR A 38 8.86 -10.47 17.14
N ALA A 39 9.27 -9.41 17.83
CA ALA A 39 9.24 -8.06 17.27
C ALA A 39 10.30 -7.89 16.19
N GLN A 40 9.88 -7.44 15.01
CA GLN A 40 10.72 -7.20 13.85
C GLN A 40 10.70 -5.73 13.44
N THR A 41 11.85 -5.22 13.03
CA THR A 41 12.05 -3.86 12.52
C THR A 41 12.74 -3.93 11.15
N PRO A 42 12.73 -2.86 10.33
CA PRO A 42 13.50 -2.84 9.09
C PRO A 42 14.98 -3.21 9.29
N LYS A 43 15.56 -2.80 10.42
CA LYS A 43 16.96 -3.04 10.77
C LYS A 43 17.22 -4.52 11.10
N SER A 44 16.33 -5.19 11.83
CA SER A 44 16.49 -6.61 12.17
C SER A 44 16.30 -7.52 10.95
N LEU A 45 15.48 -7.10 9.99
CA LEU A 45 15.17 -7.87 8.78
C LEU A 45 16.19 -7.67 7.65
N MET A 46 17.04 -6.64 7.71
CA MET A 46 18.01 -6.34 6.65
C MET A 46 19.08 -7.43 6.54
N GLY A 47 19.22 -8.02 5.35
CA GLY A 47 20.28 -8.97 5.04
C GLY A 47 21.39 -8.35 4.17
N PRO A 48 22.48 -9.11 3.90
CA PRO A 48 23.58 -8.65 3.04
C PRO A 48 23.14 -8.33 1.60
N ASN A 49 22.02 -8.89 1.14
CA ASN A 49 21.46 -8.67 -0.20
C ASN A 49 20.27 -7.69 -0.21
N GLY A 50 20.05 -6.97 0.90
CA GLY A 50 18.88 -6.12 1.08
C GLY A 50 17.67 -6.87 1.62
N LEU A 51 16.51 -6.21 1.56
CA LEU A 51 15.23 -6.67 2.10
C LEU A 51 14.14 -6.50 1.05
N MET A 52 13.31 -7.53 0.86
CA MET A 52 12.11 -7.48 0.04
C MET A 52 10.88 -7.52 0.96
N LEU A 53 10.03 -6.50 0.91
CA LEU A 53 8.78 -6.41 1.65
C LEU A 53 7.60 -6.65 0.70
N VAL A 54 6.79 -7.67 0.99
CA VAL A 54 5.61 -8.02 0.19
C VAL A 54 4.36 -7.76 1.02
N PHE A 55 3.53 -6.82 0.55
CA PHE A 55 2.22 -6.54 1.14
C PHE A 55 1.16 -7.32 0.38
N PHE A 56 0.36 -8.10 1.09
CA PHE A 56 -0.80 -8.79 0.54
C PHE A 56 -1.97 -8.68 1.52
N ARG A 57 -3.17 -8.58 0.98
CA ARG A 57 -4.40 -8.70 1.76
C ARG A 57 -4.86 -10.16 1.68
N SER A 58 -4.86 -10.85 2.81
CA SER A 58 -5.45 -12.19 2.91
C SER A 58 -6.96 -12.12 2.65
N ALA A 59 -7.53 -13.21 2.12
CA ALA A 59 -8.98 -13.34 2.05
C ALA A 59 -9.56 -13.55 3.45
N ASP A 60 -10.54 -12.73 3.81
CA ASP A 60 -11.45 -12.92 4.92
C ASP A 60 -12.42 -14.07 4.53
N TRP A 61 -12.07 -15.32 4.84
CA TRP A 61 -12.93 -16.50 4.62
C TRP A 61 -13.91 -16.71 5.76
#